data_AF-A0A932UDM7-F1
#
_entry.id   AF-A0A932UDM7-F1
#
_cell.length_a   1.000
_cell.length_b   1.000
_cell.length_c   1.000
_cell.angle_alpha   90.00
_cell.angle_beta   90.00
_cell.angle_gamma   90.00
#
_symmetry.space_group_name_H-M   'P 1'
#
loop_
_entity.id
_entity.type
_entity.pdbx_description
1 polymer ?
#
loop_
_entity_poly.entity_id
_entity_poly.type
_entity_poly.pdbx_seq_one_letter_code
_entity_poly.pdbx_strand_id
1 'polypeptide(L)'
;MSTTRQLTVPVIGMTCANCVASVERNSKKANGVADAAVNFATEKLTISYDPAIQKPKELLAEVMARVEKAGYHIPTADVELPITGMTCANCVATVERTLNRLE
;
A
#
# COMPACT_ATOMS: atom_id res chain seq x y z
N MET A 1 -17.02 -16.68 6.80
CA MET A 1 -16.98 -15.33 7.40
C MET A 1 -15.88 -14.58 6.66
N SER A 2 -16.22 -13.57 5.86
CA SER A 2 -15.25 -12.81 5.08
C SER A 2 -14.56 -11.81 6.01
N THR A 3 -13.26 -11.98 6.27
CA THR A 3 -12.51 -11.12 7.19
C THR A 3 -12.01 -9.91 6.42
N THR A 4 -12.86 -8.91 6.22
CA THR A 4 -12.45 -7.69 5.52
C THR A 4 -11.44 -6.90 6.36
N ARG A 5 -10.27 -6.61 5.79
CA ARG A 5 -9.25 -5.72 6.36
C ARG A 5 -9.21 -4.42 5.60
N GLN A 6 -8.66 -3.38 6.24
CA GLN A 6 -8.52 -2.06 5.65
C GLN A 6 -7.05 -1.67 5.51
N LEU A 7 -6.72 -1.08 4.37
CA LEU A 7 -5.41 -0.51 4.05
C LEU A 7 -5.63 0.94 3.62
N THR A 8 -4.90 1.87 4.24
CA THR A 8 -4.99 3.30 3.87
C THR A 8 -3.66 3.77 3.32
N VAL A 9 -3.70 4.41 2.15
CA VAL A 9 -2.51 4.88 1.43
C VAL A 9 -2.72 6.32 0.96
N PRO A 10 -1.67 7.16 0.96
CA PRO A 10 -1.74 8.49 0.35
C PRO A 10 -1.83 8.37 -1.18
N VAL A 11 -2.52 9.32 -1.83
CA VAL A 11 -2.58 9.44 -3.29
C VAL A 11 -2.32 10.88 -3.68
N ILE A 12 -1.38 11.10 -4.58
CA ILE A 12 -1.02 12.42 -5.11
C ILE A 12 -1.49 12.60 -6.55
N GLY A 13 -1.70 13.87 -6.94
CA GLY A 13 -2.09 14.26 -8.30
C GLY A 13 -3.61 14.40 -8.51
N MET A 14 -4.43 14.27 -7.47
CA MET A 14 -5.87 14.52 -7.56
C MET A 14 -6.15 16.02 -7.41
N THR A 15 -6.81 16.63 -8.39
CA THR A 15 -7.12 18.07 -8.37
C THR A 15 -8.61 18.39 -8.44
N CYS A 16 -9.47 17.38 -8.62
CA CYS A 16 -10.91 17.55 -8.78
C CYS A 16 -11.69 16.32 -8.31
N ALA A 17 -12.99 16.47 -8.04
CA ALA A 17 -13.90 15.37 -7.68
C ALA A 17 -13.93 14.24 -8.73
N ASN A 18 -13.76 14.57 -10.02
CA ASN A 18 -13.64 13.55 -11.06
C ASN A 18 -12.35 12.72 -10.93
N CYS A 19 -11.26 13.31 -10.43
CA CYS A 19 -10.01 12.59 -10.19
C CYS A 19 -10.19 11.56 -9.08
N VAL A 20 -10.85 11.97 -7.99
CA VAL A 20 -11.22 11.11 -6.86
C VAL A 20 -12.01 9.90 -7.34
N ALA A 21 -13.09 10.12 -8.09
CA ALA A 21 -13.91 9.05 -8.64
C ALA A 21 -13.14 8.12 -9.59
N SER A 22 -12.17 8.65 -10.34
CA SER A 22 -11.30 7.84 -11.20
C SER A 22 -10.39 6.92 -10.39
N VAL A 23 -9.76 7.42 -9.33
CA VAL A 23 -8.91 6.64 -8.42
C VAL A 23 -9.74 5.53 -7.76
N GLU A 24 -10.87 5.86 -7.15
CA GLU A 24 -11.75 4.89 -6.49
C GLU A 24 -12.19 3.76 -7.43
N ARG A 25 -12.63 4.10 -8.65
CA ARG A 25 -13.06 3.13 -9.66
C ARG A 25 -11.94 2.23 -10.14
N ASN A 26 -10.71 2.73 -10.24
CA ASN A 26 -9.57 1.92 -10.66
C ASN A 26 -9.08 1.00 -9.53
N SER A 27 -9.05 1.49 -8.28
CA SER A 27 -8.70 0.71 -7.10
C SER A 27 -9.70 -0.42 -6.82
N LYS A 28 -11.02 -0.19 -7.01
CA LYS A 28 -12.05 -1.23 -6.88
C LYS A 28 -11.93 -2.40 -7.84
N LYS A 29 -11.20 -2.23 -8.95
CA LYS A 29 -10.99 -3.30 -9.95
C LYS A 29 -9.83 -4.22 -9.60
N ALA A 30 -9.05 -3.90 -8.56
CA ALA A 30 -8.00 -4.80 -8.08
C ALA A 30 -8.62 -6.04 -7.46
N ASN A 31 -7.94 -7.17 -7.59
CA ASN A 31 -8.41 -8.44 -7.11
C ASN A 31 -8.35 -8.48 -5.56
N GLY A 32 -9.36 -9.10 -4.95
CA GLY A 32 -9.52 -9.12 -3.49
C GLY A 32 -10.02 -7.81 -2.86
N VAL A 33 -10.21 -6.73 -3.63
CA VAL A 33 -10.82 -5.49 -3.12
C VAL A 33 -12.34 -5.63 -3.02
N ALA A 34 -12.87 -5.40 -1.82
CA ALA A 34 -14.31 -5.33 -1.56
C ALA A 34 -14.84 -3.90 -1.76
N ASP A 35 -14.09 -2.89 -1.30
CA ASP A 35 -14.46 -1.48 -1.46
C ASP A 35 -13.21 -0.59 -1.48
N ALA A 36 -13.31 0.59 -2.09
CA ALA A 36 -12.26 1.59 -2.09
C ALA A 36 -12.89 2.99 -2.08
N ALA A 37 -12.46 3.82 -1.15
CA ALA A 37 -12.99 5.17 -0.95
C ALA A 37 -11.84 6.16 -0.76
N VAL A 38 -11.96 7.34 -1.36
CA VAL A 38 -10.96 8.41 -1.26
C VAL A 38 -11.51 9.56 -0.42
N ASN A 39 -10.73 9.98 0.57
CA ASN A 39 -10.95 11.21 1.30
C ASN A 39 -10.09 12.32 0.69
N PHE A 40 -10.70 13.16 -0.16
CA PHE A 40 -10.02 14.24 -0.86
C PHE A 40 -9.39 15.27 0.09
N ALA A 41 -10.02 15.57 1.22
CA ALA A 41 -9.50 16.55 2.18
C ALA A 41 -8.20 16.09 2.87
N THR A 42 -7.95 14.78 2.91
CA THR A 42 -6.75 14.18 3.51
C THR A 42 -5.84 13.50 2.50
N GLU A 43 -6.20 13.54 1.21
CA GLU A 43 -5.48 12.89 0.10
C GLU A 43 -5.22 11.40 0.34
N LYS A 44 -6.15 10.71 1.01
CA LYS A 44 -6.01 9.30 1.41
C LYS A 44 -7.03 8.43 0.69
N LEU A 45 -6.55 7.30 0.17
CA LEU A 45 -7.35 6.19 -0.35
C LEU A 45 -7.40 5.09 0.71
N THR A 46 -8.60 4.71 1.11
CA THR A 46 -8.86 3.56 2.00
C THR A 46 -9.42 2.41 1.18
N ILE A 47 -8.78 1.25 1.27
CA ILE A 47 -9.11 0.03 0.52
C ILE A 47 -9.55 -1.02 1.53
N SER A 48 -10.77 -1.52 1.38
CA SER A 48 -11.28 -2.67 2.10
C SER A 48 -11.06 -3.90 1.24
N TYR A 49 -10.37 -4.91 1.75
CA TYR A 49 -9.99 -6.10 1.00
C TYR A 49 -10.09 -7.37 1.84
N ASP A 50 -10.19 -8.52 1.16
CA ASP A 50 -10.17 -9.82 1.82
C ASP A 50 -8.75 -10.43 1.76
N PRO A 51 -8.08 -10.62 2.92
CA PRO A 51 -6.72 -11.13 2.99
C PRO A 51 -6.61 -12.63 2.66
N ALA A 52 -7.73 -13.36 2.55
CA ALA A 52 -7.74 -14.75 2.08
C ALA A 52 -7.72 -14.84 0.55
N ILE A 53 -8.17 -13.79 -0.15
CA ILE A 53 -8.11 -13.71 -1.62
C ILE A 53 -6.74 -13.18 -2.07
N GLN A 54 -6.25 -12.10 -1.46
CA GLN A 54 -5.01 -11.45 -1.87
C GLN A 54 -4.22 -10.94 -0.67
N LYS A 55 -2.91 -11.21 -0.65
CA LYS A 55 -2.02 -10.71 0.39
C LYS A 55 -1.90 -9.18 0.31
N PRO A 56 -1.73 -8.48 1.46
CA PRO A 56 -1.64 -7.02 1.50
C PRO A 56 -0.58 -6.43 0.56
N LYS A 57 0.59 -7.08 0.44
CA LYS A 57 1.69 -6.62 -0.41
C LYS A 57 1.33 -6.67 -1.89
N GLU A 58 0.75 -7.78 -2.34
CA GLU A 58 0.34 -7.98 -3.73
C GLU A 58 -0.86 -7.08 -4.09
N LEU A 59 -1.80 -6.91 -3.15
CA LEU A 59 -2.87 -5.92 -3.24
C LEU A 59 -2.34 -4.50 -3.43
N LEU A 60 -1.40 -4.09 -2.58
CA LEU A 60 -0.84 -2.75 -2.65
C LEU A 60 -0.15 -2.52 -4.00
N ALA A 61 0.66 -3.47 -4.46
CA ALA A 61 1.32 -3.40 -5.76
C ALA A 61 0.33 -3.31 -6.93
N GLU A 62 -0.75 -4.10 -6.90
CA GLU A 62 -1.77 -4.06 -7.95
C GLU A 62 -2.55 -2.73 -7.94
N VAL A 63 -2.92 -2.24 -6.75
CA VAL A 63 -3.61 -0.96 -6.62
C VAL A 63 -2.71 0.18 -7.08
N MET A 64 -1.42 0.19 -6.70
CA MET A 64 -0.43 1.16 -7.19
C MET A 64 -0.38 1.19 -8.72
N ALA A 65 -0.19 0.03 -9.37
CA ALA A 65 -0.12 -0.05 -10.82
C ALA A 65 -1.40 0.48 -11.51
N ARG A 66 -2.57 0.25 -10.92
CA ARG A 66 -3.86 0.74 -11.44
C ARG A 66 -4.04 2.24 -11.26
N VAL A 67 -3.60 2.78 -10.12
CA VAL A 67 -3.63 4.22 -9.83
C VAL A 67 -2.65 4.97 -10.74
N GLU A 68 -1.46 4.41 -10.98
CA GLU A 68 -0.48 4.93 -11.94
C GLU A 68 -1.00 4.92 -13.37
N LYS A 69 -1.66 3.83 -13.79
CA LYS A 69 -2.32 3.76 -15.10
C LYS A 69 -3.43 4.81 -15.27
N ALA A 70 -4.03 5.26 -14.17
CA ALA A 70 -5.03 6.33 -14.17
C ALA A 70 -4.40 7.75 -14.14
N GLY A 71 -3.07 7.85 -14.04
CA GLY A 71 -2.33 9.12 -14.03
C GLY A 71 -2.07 9.71 -12.64
N TYR A 72 -2.25 8.93 -11.58
CA TYR A 72 -2.03 9.34 -10.18
C TYR A 72 -0.92 8.51 -9.56
N HIS A 73 -0.39 8.93 -8.41
CA HIS A 73 0.72 8.22 -7.79
C HIS A 73 0.48 7.98 -6.30
N ILE A 74 0.98 6.87 -5.78
CA ILE A 74 0.97 6.56 -4.35
C ILE A 74 2.42 6.69 -3.88
N PRO A 75 2.77 7.73 -3.11
CA PRO A 75 4.15 7.92 -2.69
C PRO A 75 4.55 6.80 -1.72
N THR A 76 5.63 6.10 -2.06
CA THR A 76 6.31 5.16 -1.16
C THR A 76 7.38 5.90 -0.38
N ALA A 77 7.34 5.80 0.95
CA ALA A 77 8.43 6.28 1.80
C ALA A 77 9.45 5.17 1.97
N ASP A 78 10.67 5.40 1.48
CA ASP A 78 11.83 4.62 1.87
C ASP A 78 12.42 5.25 3.14
N VAL A 79 12.78 4.42 4.13
CA VAL A 79 13.35 4.88 5.39
C VAL A 79 14.67 4.17 5.61
N GLU A 80 15.75 4.93 5.53
CA GLU A 80 17.08 4.48 5.92
C GLU A 80 17.19 4.51 7.46
N LEU A 81 17.17 3.33 8.07
CA LEU A 81 17.27 3.18 9.52
C LEU A 81 18.73 2.89 9.90
N PRO A 82 19.48 3.85 10.48
CA PRO A 82 20.84 3.58 10.92
C PRO A 82 20.82 2.64 12.13
N ILE A 83 21.35 1.43 11.96
CA ILE A 83 21.43 0.45 13.04
C ILE A 83 22.75 0.62 13.79
N THR A 84 22.68 1.12 15.03
CA THR A 84 23.85 1.28 15.89
C THR A 84 24.19 -0.02 16.63
N GLY A 85 25.47 -0.29 16.88
CA GLY A 85 25.91 -1.43 17.71
C GLY A 85 26.17 -2.74 16.95
N MET A 86 26.04 -2.77 15.62
CA MET A 86 26.46 -3.91 14.80
C MET A 86 27.98 -4.03 14.80
N THR A 87 28.52 -4.75 15.78
CA THR A 87 29.97 -4.85 16.03
C THR A 87 30.58 -6.11 15.39
N CYS A 88 29.77 -6.98 14.78
CA CYS A 88 30.23 -8.22 14.15
C CYS A 88 29.32 -8.63 12.97
N ALA A 89 29.92 -9.23 11.93
CA ALA A 89 29.21 -9.70 10.72
C ALA A 89 28.07 -10.68 11.03
N ASN A 90 28.15 -11.43 12.12
CA ASN A 90 27.09 -12.35 12.51
C ASN A 90 25.84 -11.64 13.06
N CYS A 91 26.00 -10.45 13.67
CA CYS A 91 24.88 -9.60 14.09
C CYS A 91 24.13 -9.05 12.88
N VAL A 92 24.86 -8.64 11.83
CA VAL A 92 24.27 -8.18 10.55
C VAL A 92 23.41 -9.29 9.93
N ALA A 93 23.97 -10.49 9.76
CA ALA A 93 23.26 -11.61 9.17
C ALA A 93 21.99 -12.03 9.96
N THR A 94 21.98 -11.82 11.29
CA THR A 94 20.82 -12.14 12.14
C THR A 94 19.71 -11.10 11.98
N VAL A 95 20.09 -9.82 11.91
CA VAL A 95 19.15 -8.72 11.68
C VAL A 95 18.55 -8.84 10.28
N GLU A 96 19.36 -9.07 9.25
CA GLU A 96 18.89 -9.27 7.88
C GLU A 96 17.89 -10.43 7.80
N ARG A 97 18.20 -11.59 8.38
CA ARG A 97 17.29 -12.75 8.37
C ARG A 97 15.98 -12.49 9.10
N THR A 98 16.01 -11.70 10.17
CA THR A 98 14.80 -11.36 10.94
C THR A 98 13.94 -10.36 10.17
N LEU A 99 14.54 -9.33 9.58
CA LEU A 99 13.84 -8.35 8.75
C LEU A 99 13.19 -9.03 7.53
N ASN A 100 13.92 -9.93 6.88
CA ASN A 100 13.45 -10.72 5.75
C ASN A 100 12.41 -11.80 6.14
N ARG A 101 12.01 -11.88 7.42
CA ARG A 101 10.93 -12.74 7.90
C ARG A 101 9.68 -11.94 8.31
N LEU A 102 9.78 -10.62 8.43
CA LEU A 102 8.65 -9.73 8.71
C LEU A 102 7.79 -9.43 7.46
N GLU A 103 8.03 -10.15 6.37
CA GLU A 103 7.31 -10.09 5.09
C GLU A 103 5.96 -10.83 5.07
#